data_AF-A0AAP4D0I1-F1
#
_entry.id   AF-A0AAP4D0I1-F1
#
_cell.length_a   1.000
_cell.length_b   1.000
_cell.length_c   1.000
_cell.angle_alpha   90.00
_cell.angle_beta   90.00
_cell.angle_gamma   90.00
#
_symmetry.space_group_name_H-M   'P 1'
#
loop_
_entity.id
_entity.type
_entity.pdbx_description
1 polymer ?
#
loop_
_entity_poly.entity_id
_entity_poly.type
_entity_poly.pdbx_seq_one_letter_code
_entity_poly.pdbx_strand_id
1 'polypeptide(L)'
;MTSINEVIKHALNVIPGVKFYNDMITFIRHPEIYDGIEEYTPLKNALGNLLKSTLAISVVITLIKWSMLNNSLIANLELIINPLVLYISLFSRAIVISLIFWSSVSILSFATSRKISILYFLQILQVWSVLNPLGIILFWVALNRVMENGKSEEAVNNFDFLFGIGVSACSFVLIYKLLLRPVYIHLKYVLKINNPLITTLTGISIAFTSNIYLPNFFSKAMINEKSMCSLLYQKQKEKLLNHSITEDKFMFDCLRSSNSQ
;
A
#
# COMPACT_ATOMS: atom_id res chain seq x y z
N MET A 1 -9.56 -18.56 21.31
CA MET A 1 -9.91 -17.13 21.47
C MET A 1 -8.65 -16.38 21.88
N THR A 2 -7.96 -15.73 20.95
CA THR A 2 -6.80 -14.87 21.28
C THR A 2 -7.31 -13.58 21.90
N SER A 3 -6.84 -13.26 23.11
CA SER A 3 -7.20 -12.03 23.82
C SER A 3 -6.63 -10.81 23.07
N ILE A 4 -7.41 -9.74 22.94
CA ILE A 4 -7.00 -8.48 22.29
C ILE A 4 -5.70 -7.94 22.90
N ASN A 5 -5.46 -8.18 24.19
CA ASN A 5 -4.24 -7.76 24.89
C ASN A 5 -2.99 -8.49 24.37
N GLU A 6 -3.11 -9.76 23.96
CA GLU A 6 -2.00 -10.51 23.35
C GLU A 6 -1.61 -9.90 21.99
N VAL A 7 -2.61 -9.49 21.19
CA VAL A 7 -2.40 -8.86 19.88
C VAL A 7 -1.67 -7.51 20.01
N ILE A 8 -2.06 -6.70 21.00
CA ILE A 8 -1.43 -5.41 21.29
C ILE A 8 0.00 -5.60 21.83
N LYS A 9 0.20 -6.57 22.73
CA LYS A 9 1.54 -6.84 23.31
C LYS A 9 2.55 -7.27 22.25
N HIS A 10 2.12 -8.07 21.27
CA HIS A 10 2.99 -8.48 20.15
C HIS A 10 3.26 -7.35 19.14
N ALA A 11 2.36 -6.38 19.01
CA ALA A 11 2.53 -5.20 18.16
C ALA A 11 3.64 -4.25 18.65
N LEU A 12 3.94 -4.25 19.96
CA LEU A 12 4.89 -3.35 20.62
C LEU A 12 6.38 -3.77 20.51
N ASN A 13 6.72 -4.86 19.82
CA ASN A 13 8.11 -5.17 19.47
C ASN A 13 8.45 -4.49 18.13
N VAL A 14 8.81 -3.21 18.20
CA VAL A 14 8.66 -2.22 17.10
C VAL A 14 9.72 -2.30 15.99
N ILE A 15 10.86 -2.99 16.15
CA ILE A 15 11.91 -2.97 15.12
C ILE A 15 11.73 -4.14 14.12
N PRO A 16 11.66 -3.90 12.80
CA PRO A 16 11.65 -4.96 11.79
C PRO A 16 13.01 -5.68 11.76
N GLY A 17 13.16 -6.72 12.57
CA GLY A 17 14.32 -7.62 12.58
C GLY A 17 14.14 -8.83 11.67
N VAL A 18 15.13 -9.73 11.64
CA VAL A 18 15.14 -10.98 10.86
C VAL A 18 13.85 -11.80 11.02
N LYS A 19 13.27 -11.78 12.23
CA LYS A 19 12.00 -12.46 12.54
C LYS A 19 10.84 -11.97 11.68
N PHE A 20 10.75 -10.67 11.38
CA PHE A 20 9.70 -10.12 10.52
C PHE A 20 9.80 -10.68 9.10
N TYR A 21 10.99 -10.66 8.51
CA TYR A 21 11.21 -11.19 7.16
C TYR A 21 10.93 -12.69 7.10
N ASN A 22 11.33 -13.45 8.12
CA ASN A 22 11.00 -14.88 8.22
C ASN A 22 9.49 -15.11 8.32
N ASP A 23 8.77 -14.30 9.11
CA ASP A 23 7.30 -14.36 9.20
C ASP A 23 6.64 -14.04 7.86
N MET A 24 7.15 -13.05 7.11
CA MET A 24 6.67 -12.71 5.75
C MET A 24 6.93 -13.83 4.74
N ILE A 25 8.15 -14.39 4.73
CA ILE A 25 8.49 -15.52 3.83
C ILE A 25 7.63 -16.73 4.15
N THR A 26 7.43 -17.03 5.44
CA THR A 26 6.57 -18.13 5.89
C THR A 26 5.14 -17.91 5.41
N PHE A 27 4.60 -16.70 5.55
CA PHE A 27 3.26 -16.38 5.03
C PHE A 27 3.18 -16.47 3.50
N ILE A 28 4.21 -16.02 2.77
CA ILE A 28 4.24 -16.13 1.31
C ILE A 28 4.25 -17.59 0.86
N ARG A 29 4.88 -18.49 1.63
CA ARG A 29 4.91 -19.93 1.34
C ARG A 29 3.60 -20.62 1.74
N HIS A 30 3.04 -20.24 2.88
CA HIS A 30 1.86 -20.85 3.49
C HIS A 30 0.82 -19.77 3.85
N PRO A 31 0.10 -19.22 2.85
CA PRO A 31 -0.87 -18.14 3.07
C PRO A 31 -2.24 -18.65 3.50
N GLU A 32 -2.42 -19.97 3.65
CA GLU A 32 -3.70 -20.59 3.95
C GLU A 32 -4.27 -20.16 5.31
N ILE A 33 -5.61 -20.08 5.37
CA ILE A 33 -6.35 -19.80 6.60
C ILE A 33 -6.62 -21.14 7.29
N TYR A 34 -5.90 -21.42 8.37
CA TYR A 34 -6.09 -22.60 9.22
C TYR A 34 -6.95 -22.25 10.44
N ASP A 35 -7.94 -23.10 10.76
CA ASP A 35 -8.93 -22.87 11.83
C ASP A 35 -8.52 -23.52 13.18
N GLY A 36 -7.22 -23.77 13.39
CA GLY A 36 -6.66 -24.49 14.54
C GLY A 36 -5.96 -23.60 15.58
N ILE A 37 -6.04 -23.98 16.87
CA ILE A 37 -5.45 -23.27 18.01
C ILE A 37 -3.92 -23.41 18.08
N GLU A 38 -3.34 -24.45 17.46
CA GLU A 38 -1.91 -24.79 17.64
C GLU A 38 -1.08 -24.83 16.34
N GLU A 39 -1.67 -24.66 15.16
CA GLU A 39 -0.91 -24.73 13.91
C GLU A 39 -0.59 -23.34 13.38
N TYR A 40 0.70 -22.99 13.43
CA TYR A 40 1.41 -21.98 12.62
C TYR A 40 0.51 -20.92 11.98
N THR A 41 -0.26 -20.16 12.75
CA THR A 41 -1.21 -19.23 12.12
C THR A 41 -0.38 -18.02 11.67
N PRO A 42 -0.12 -17.83 10.36
CA PRO A 42 0.67 -16.68 9.89
C PRO A 42 -0.03 -15.35 10.21
N LEU A 43 -1.30 -15.44 10.62
CA LEU A 43 -2.20 -14.36 10.98
C LEU A 43 -2.09 -13.91 12.44
N LYS A 44 -1.47 -14.70 13.34
CA LYS A 44 -1.39 -14.35 14.77
C LYS A 44 -0.73 -13.00 14.99
N ASN A 45 0.30 -12.70 14.19
CA ASN A 45 1.08 -11.46 14.28
C ASN A 45 0.68 -10.41 13.22
N ALA A 46 -0.47 -10.55 12.55
CA ALA A 46 -0.82 -9.71 11.40
C ALA A 46 -0.74 -8.20 11.66
N LEU A 47 -1.25 -7.74 12.80
CA LEU A 47 -1.16 -6.32 13.17
C LEU A 47 0.28 -5.87 13.44
N GLY A 48 1.05 -6.68 14.18
CA GLY A 48 2.46 -6.39 14.46
C GLY A 48 3.32 -6.41 13.20
N ASN A 49 3.01 -7.29 12.26
CA ASN A 49 3.66 -7.36 10.95
C ASN A 49 3.31 -6.15 10.08
N LEU A 50 2.07 -5.65 10.16
CA LEU A 50 1.68 -4.44 9.45
C LEU A 50 2.48 -3.24 9.95
N LEU A 51 2.58 -3.06 11.28
CA LEU A 51 3.40 -1.99 11.88
C LEU A 51 4.86 -2.10 11.45
N LYS A 52 5.46 -3.30 11.55
CA LYS A 52 6.85 -3.53 11.15
C LYS A 52 7.07 -3.30 9.66
N SER A 53 6.11 -3.69 8.82
CA SER A 53 6.14 -3.42 7.38
C SER A 53 6.10 -1.92 7.09
N THR A 54 5.21 -1.17 7.74
CA THR A 54 5.15 0.29 7.62
C THR A 54 6.48 0.93 8.02
N LEU A 55 7.16 0.43 9.05
CA LEU A 55 8.49 0.91 9.43
C LEU A 55 9.59 0.46 8.45
N ALA A 56 9.49 -0.74 7.89
CA ALA A 56 10.43 -1.26 6.89
C ALA A 56 10.42 -0.43 5.58
N ILE A 57 9.37 0.34 5.33
CA ILE A 57 9.32 1.31 4.24
C ILE A 57 10.47 2.32 4.34
N SER A 58 10.87 2.72 5.55
CA SER A 58 12.03 3.61 5.72
C SER A 58 13.29 3.05 5.06
N VAL A 59 13.53 1.75 5.22
CA VAL A 59 14.66 1.03 4.60
C VAL A 59 14.52 1.04 3.07
N VAL A 60 13.31 0.80 2.55
CA VAL A 60 13.03 0.85 1.10
C VAL A 60 13.30 2.24 0.53
N ILE A 61 12.84 3.30 1.21
CA ILE A 61 13.09 4.69 0.81
C ILE A 61 14.59 4.98 0.83
N THR A 62 15.32 4.57 1.86
CA THR A 62 16.78 4.72 1.92
C THR A 62 17.50 3.99 0.79
N LEU A 63 17.07 2.77 0.44
CA LEU A 63 17.62 2.00 -0.67
C LEU A 63 17.35 2.67 -2.02
N ILE A 64 16.14 3.21 -2.23
CA ILE A 64 15.80 3.99 -3.43
C ILE A 64 16.69 5.23 -3.53
N LYS A 65 16.87 5.97 -2.44
CA LYS A 65 17.77 7.13 -2.38
C LYS A 65 19.21 6.76 -2.73
N TRP A 66 19.72 5.68 -2.13
CA TRP A 66 21.07 5.20 -2.38
C TRP A 66 21.27 4.73 -3.82
N SER A 67 20.34 3.96 -4.37
CA SER A 67 20.40 3.46 -5.75
C SER A 67 20.38 4.58 -6.80
N MET A 68 19.96 5.79 -6.42
CA MET A 68 19.75 6.90 -7.33
C MET A 68 20.51 8.17 -6.92
N LEU A 69 21.63 8.01 -6.20
CA LEU A 69 22.49 9.08 -5.68
C LEU A 69 22.92 10.14 -6.72
N ASN A 70 22.90 9.81 -8.02
CA ASN A 70 23.23 10.76 -9.10
C ASN A 70 22.04 11.58 -9.63
N ASN A 71 20.81 11.33 -9.17
CA ASN A 71 19.62 12.10 -9.56
C ASN A 71 19.26 13.11 -8.47
N SER A 72 19.48 14.40 -8.75
CA SER A 72 19.30 15.53 -7.82
C SER A 72 17.91 15.65 -7.20
N LEU A 73 16.88 15.09 -7.85
CA LEU A 73 15.50 15.10 -7.36
C LEU A 73 15.26 14.22 -6.12
N ILE A 74 16.08 13.18 -5.91
CA ILE A 74 15.78 12.09 -4.98
C ILE A 74 16.31 12.39 -3.58
N ALA A 75 17.34 13.23 -3.49
CA ALA A 75 17.85 13.77 -2.23
C ALA A 75 16.80 14.61 -1.48
N ASN A 76 15.87 15.24 -2.21
CA ASN A 76 14.90 16.19 -1.67
C ASN A 76 13.52 15.59 -1.35
N LEU A 77 13.41 14.26 -1.27
CA LEU A 77 12.12 13.61 -1.05
C LEU A 77 11.41 13.99 0.24
N GLU A 78 12.20 14.19 1.29
CA GLU A 78 11.70 14.60 2.61
C GLU A 78 11.16 16.04 2.59
N LEU A 79 11.50 16.82 1.55
CA LEU A 79 10.93 18.16 1.33
C LEU A 79 9.56 18.10 0.63
N ILE A 80 9.34 17.09 -0.22
CA ILE A 80 8.07 16.91 -0.97
C ILE A 80 7.08 16.08 -0.16
N ILE A 81 7.53 15.01 0.50
CA ILE A 81 6.66 14.04 1.20
C ILE A 81 6.99 14.04 2.68
N ASN A 82 5.98 14.26 3.52
CA ASN A 82 6.13 14.06 4.95
C ASN A 82 6.14 12.55 5.26
N PRO A 83 7.29 11.98 5.70
CA PRO A 83 7.42 10.53 5.87
C PRO A 83 6.54 9.98 6.98
N LEU A 84 6.33 10.75 8.06
CA LEU A 84 5.48 10.33 9.17
C LEU A 84 4.01 10.25 8.73
N VAL A 85 3.55 11.23 7.96
CA VAL A 85 2.19 11.25 7.41
C VAL A 85 1.99 10.12 6.40
N LEU A 86 3.00 9.83 5.56
CA LEU A 86 3.00 8.68 4.67
C LEU A 86 2.84 7.36 5.44
N TYR A 87 3.61 7.15 6.52
CA TYR A 87 3.52 5.93 7.33
C TYR A 87 2.13 5.77 7.99
N ILE A 88 1.60 6.85 8.56
CA ILE A 88 0.26 6.85 9.15
C ILE A 88 -0.80 6.59 8.08
N SER A 89 -0.67 7.20 6.90
CA SER A 89 -1.61 7.02 5.78
C SER A 89 -1.63 5.56 5.31
N LEU A 90 -0.48 4.92 5.12
CA LEU A 90 -0.40 3.52 4.71
C LEU A 90 -0.97 2.57 5.75
N PHE A 91 -0.63 2.79 7.02
CA PHE A 91 -1.14 1.97 8.11
C PHE A 91 -2.66 2.09 8.27
N SER A 92 -3.18 3.32 8.32
CA SER A 92 -4.61 3.59 8.45
C SER A 92 -5.41 3.08 7.26
N ARG A 93 -4.91 3.26 6.03
CA ARG A 93 -5.55 2.70 4.82
C ARG A 93 -5.61 1.19 4.87
N ALA A 94 -4.53 0.51 5.23
CA ALA A 94 -4.53 -0.95 5.37
C ALA A 94 -5.61 -1.41 6.36
N ILE A 95 -5.78 -0.73 7.51
CA ILE A 95 -6.85 -1.03 8.48
C ILE A 95 -8.24 -0.82 7.87
N VAL A 96 -8.49 0.35 7.29
CA VAL A 96 -9.81 0.70 6.73
C VAL A 96 -10.22 -0.29 5.64
N ILE A 97 -9.31 -0.59 4.70
CA ILE A 97 -9.57 -1.56 3.63
C ILE A 97 -9.79 -2.97 4.17
N SER A 98 -9.03 -3.37 5.20
CA SER A 98 -9.23 -4.66 5.86
C SER A 98 -10.61 -4.77 6.51
N LEU A 99 -11.07 -3.69 7.17
CA LEU A 99 -12.41 -3.64 7.78
C LEU A 99 -13.51 -3.73 6.72
N ILE A 100 -13.40 -2.99 5.61
CA ILE A 100 -14.40 -2.99 4.55
C ILE A 100 -14.52 -4.36 3.87
N PHE A 101 -13.38 -4.97 3.55
CA PHE A 101 -13.39 -6.32 3.00
C PHE A 101 -13.96 -7.33 4.01
N TRP A 102 -13.51 -7.28 5.26
CA TRP A 102 -13.99 -8.21 6.29
C TRP A 102 -15.50 -8.08 6.48
N SER A 103 -16.02 -6.85 6.58
CA SER A 103 -17.46 -6.59 6.71
C SER A 103 -18.24 -7.11 5.51
N SER A 104 -17.79 -6.85 4.28
CA SER A 104 -18.47 -7.31 3.07
C SER A 104 -18.51 -8.84 2.96
N VAL A 105 -17.37 -9.52 3.17
CA VAL A 105 -17.32 -10.99 3.17
C VAL A 105 -18.11 -11.57 4.34
N SER A 106 -18.10 -10.94 5.51
CA SER A 106 -18.84 -11.41 6.69
C SER A 106 -20.34 -11.28 6.52
N ILE A 107 -20.85 -10.19 5.93
CA ILE A 107 -22.27 -10.02 5.63
C ILE A 107 -22.75 -11.12 4.69
N LEU A 108 -22.01 -11.38 3.61
CA LEU A 108 -22.34 -12.42 2.63
C LEU A 108 -22.24 -13.84 3.22
N SER A 109 -21.22 -14.09 4.05
CA SER A 109 -21.04 -15.36 4.76
C SER A 109 -22.13 -15.57 5.80
N PHE A 110 -22.56 -14.52 6.50
CA PHE A 110 -23.63 -14.58 7.48
C PHE A 110 -24.98 -14.85 6.82
N ALA A 111 -25.26 -14.21 5.68
CA ALA A 111 -26.50 -14.43 4.93
C ALA A 111 -26.66 -15.89 4.46
N THR A 112 -25.55 -16.60 4.19
CA THR A 112 -25.55 -17.96 3.65
C THR A 112 -25.34 -19.05 4.69
N SER A 113 -24.38 -18.86 5.60
CA SER A 113 -23.90 -19.88 6.55
C SER A 113 -24.05 -19.49 8.03
N ARG A 114 -24.52 -18.26 8.31
CA ARG A 114 -24.61 -17.67 9.67
C ARG A 114 -23.31 -17.65 10.46
N LYS A 115 -22.16 -17.77 9.77
CA LYS A 115 -20.82 -17.74 10.37
C LYS A 115 -20.09 -16.45 9.99
N ILE A 116 -19.37 -15.90 10.96
CA ILE A 116 -18.49 -14.74 10.81
C ILE A 116 -17.10 -15.18 11.25
N SER A 117 -16.07 -14.79 10.49
CA SER A 117 -14.68 -15.10 10.84
C SER A 117 -13.82 -13.85 10.79
N ILE A 118 -13.12 -13.56 11.89
CA ILE A 118 -12.14 -12.48 11.98
C ILE A 118 -10.89 -12.79 11.14
N LEU A 119 -10.70 -14.04 10.72
CA LEU A 119 -9.53 -14.47 9.97
C LEU A 119 -9.38 -13.72 8.64
N TYR A 120 -10.49 -13.30 8.01
CA TYR A 120 -10.43 -12.49 6.78
C TYR A 120 -9.87 -11.08 7.00
N PHE A 121 -10.16 -10.48 8.16
CA PHE A 121 -9.57 -9.20 8.56
C PHE A 121 -8.06 -9.35 8.74
N LEU A 122 -7.64 -10.37 9.49
CA LEU A 122 -6.22 -10.64 9.75
C LEU A 122 -5.45 -11.01 8.46
N GLN A 123 -6.08 -11.76 7.56
CA GLN A 123 -5.51 -12.11 6.26
C GLN A 123 -5.13 -10.85 5.48
N ILE A 124 -5.99 -9.85 5.45
CA ILE A 124 -5.72 -8.64 4.67
C ILE A 124 -4.67 -7.75 5.32
N LEU A 125 -4.65 -7.63 6.64
CA LEU A 125 -3.55 -6.95 7.33
C LEU A 125 -2.20 -7.59 6.99
N GLN A 126 -2.15 -8.92 6.97
CA GLN A 126 -0.94 -9.67 6.62
C GLN A 126 -0.58 -9.52 5.14
N VAL A 127 -1.56 -9.51 4.22
CA VAL A 127 -1.36 -9.22 2.79
C VAL A 127 -0.77 -7.82 2.60
N TRP A 128 -1.33 -6.80 3.27
CA TRP A 128 -0.79 -5.44 3.23
C TRP A 128 0.63 -5.35 3.79
N SER A 129 0.97 -6.17 4.79
CA SER A 129 2.35 -6.25 5.30
C SER A 129 3.36 -6.67 4.23
N VAL A 130 2.94 -7.50 3.26
CA VAL A 130 3.77 -7.89 2.11
C VAL A 130 3.70 -6.88 0.96
N LEU A 131 2.53 -6.29 0.72
CA LEU A 131 2.31 -5.39 -0.42
C LEU A 131 2.80 -3.95 -0.18
N ASN A 132 2.89 -3.48 1.06
CA ASN A 132 3.31 -2.12 1.41
C ASN A 132 4.64 -1.71 0.74
N PRO A 133 5.72 -2.51 0.80
CA PRO A 133 6.96 -2.21 0.07
C PRO A 133 6.76 -2.06 -1.45
N LEU A 134 5.96 -2.94 -2.07
CA LEU A 134 5.68 -2.87 -3.51
C LEU A 134 4.84 -1.65 -3.87
N GLY A 135 3.87 -1.29 -3.03
CA GLY A 135 3.06 -0.10 -3.19
C GLY A 135 3.89 1.17 -3.17
N ILE A 136 4.90 1.25 -2.29
CA ILE A 136 5.84 2.38 -2.25
C ILE A 136 6.71 2.43 -3.49
N ILE A 137 7.19 1.29 -3.99
CA ILE A 137 7.97 1.24 -5.24
C ILE A 137 7.12 1.72 -6.42
N LEU A 138 5.85 1.33 -6.51
CA LEU A 138 4.95 1.80 -7.58
C LEU A 138 4.62 3.28 -7.44
N PHE A 139 4.35 3.75 -6.22
CA PHE A 139 4.15 5.17 -5.94
C PHE A 139 5.39 5.98 -6.34
N TRP A 140 6.58 5.43 -6.10
CA TRP A 140 7.84 6.03 -6.50
C TRP A 140 7.98 6.16 -8.02
N VAL A 141 7.72 5.08 -8.75
CA VAL A 141 7.70 5.08 -10.22
C VAL A 141 6.72 6.12 -10.76
N ALA A 142 5.51 6.18 -10.20
CA ALA A 142 4.50 7.15 -10.61
C ALA A 142 4.95 8.60 -10.35
N LEU A 143 5.53 8.89 -9.19
CA LEU A 143 6.06 10.21 -8.88
C LEU A 143 7.17 10.61 -9.85
N ASN A 144 8.10 9.69 -10.15
CA ASN A 144 9.18 9.94 -11.12
C ASN A 144 8.63 10.31 -12.51
N ARG A 145 7.61 9.59 -12.98
CA ARG A 145 6.94 9.87 -14.27
C ARG A 145 6.25 11.23 -14.29
N VAL A 146 5.52 11.58 -13.22
CA VAL A 146 4.90 12.91 -13.10
C VAL A 146 5.95 14.02 -13.12
N MET A 147 7.09 13.80 -12.46
CA MET A 147 8.16 14.81 -12.39
C MET A 147 8.95 14.96 -13.69
N GLU A 148 8.99 13.95 -14.56
CA GLU A 148 9.65 14.03 -15.88
C GLU A 148 8.67 14.48 -16.99
N ASN A 149 7.52 13.82 -17.08
CA ASN A 149 6.59 13.93 -18.20
C ASN A 149 5.31 14.71 -17.85
N GLY A 150 5.11 15.10 -16.59
CA GLY A 150 3.87 15.76 -16.12
C GLY A 150 2.67 14.82 -16.00
N LYS A 151 2.82 13.54 -16.37
CA LYS A 151 1.78 12.51 -16.33
C LYS A 151 2.34 11.24 -15.68
N SER A 152 1.54 10.58 -14.85
CA SER A 152 1.92 9.34 -14.16
C SER A 152 1.95 8.10 -15.07
N GLU A 153 1.22 8.16 -16.18
CA GLU A 153 1.04 7.03 -17.11
C GLU A 153 2.15 6.91 -18.14
N GLU A 154 2.78 8.03 -18.50
CA GLU A 154 3.82 8.09 -19.52
C GLU A 154 5.17 7.72 -18.91
N ALA A 155 5.71 6.56 -19.30
CA ALA A 155 7.00 6.10 -18.83
C ALA A 155 8.13 7.02 -19.31
N VAL A 156 9.16 7.18 -18.46
CA VAL A 156 10.32 8.04 -18.78
C VAL A 156 11.22 7.38 -19.83
N ASN A 157 11.37 6.06 -19.73
CA ASN A 157 12.15 5.26 -20.67
C ASN A 157 11.65 3.80 -20.66
N ASN A 158 12.19 2.97 -21.56
CA ASN A 158 11.80 1.56 -21.66
C ASN A 158 12.08 0.75 -20.38
N PHE A 159 13.13 1.09 -19.64
CA PHE A 159 13.47 0.42 -18.38
C PHE A 159 12.44 0.71 -17.30
N ASP A 160 12.04 1.97 -17.12
CA ASP A 160 10.98 2.41 -16.21
C ASP A 160 9.63 1.76 -16.55
N PHE A 161 9.32 1.60 -17.84
CA PHE A 161 8.13 0.89 -18.29
C PHE A 161 8.16 -0.59 -17.88
N LEU A 162 9.22 -1.31 -18.23
CA LEU A 162 9.38 -2.75 -17.92
C LEU A 162 9.43 -3.00 -16.41
N PHE A 163 10.12 -2.14 -15.66
CA PHE A 163 10.20 -2.22 -14.21
C PHE A 163 8.81 -2.03 -13.57
N GLY A 164 8.07 -0.98 -13.98
CA GLY A 164 6.71 -0.73 -13.51
C GLY A 164 5.75 -1.90 -13.79
N ILE A 165 5.82 -2.49 -14.99
CA ILE A 165 5.04 -3.70 -15.33
C ILE A 165 5.45 -4.87 -14.46
N GLY A 166 6.75 -5.11 -14.27
CA GLY A 166 7.25 -6.23 -13.45
C GLY A 166 6.76 -6.16 -12.00
N VAL A 167 6.84 -4.98 -11.39
CA VAL A 167 6.36 -4.76 -10.01
C VAL A 167 4.84 -4.90 -9.92
N SER A 168 4.11 -4.41 -10.93
CA SER A 168 2.64 -4.53 -10.99
C SER A 168 2.19 -5.99 -11.14
N ALA A 169 2.83 -6.74 -12.04
CA ALA A 169 2.57 -8.16 -12.24
C ALA A 169 2.89 -8.98 -10.98
N CYS A 170 4.01 -8.68 -10.32
CA CYS A 170 4.37 -9.30 -9.03
C CYS A 170 3.30 -9.04 -7.97
N SER A 171 2.82 -7.79 -7.87
CA SER A 171 1.76 -7.40 -6.94
C SER A 171 0.46 -8.17 -7.21
N PHE A 172 0.08 -8.32 -8.49
CA PHE A 172 -1.10 -9.10 -8.88
C PHE A 172 -0.98 -10.58 -8.52
N VAL A 173 0.17 -11.19 -8.79
CA VAL A 173 0.46 -12.60 -8.43
C VAL A 173 0.40 -12.80 -6.92
N LEU A 174 0.94 -11.86 -6.14
CA LEU A 174 0.87 -11.90 -4.68
C LEU A 174 -0.56 -11.71 -4.17
N ILE A 175 -1.37 -10.80 -4.73
CA ILE A 175 -2.78 -10.67 -4.36
C ILE A 175 -3.54 -11.97 -4.63
N TYR A 176 -3.33 -12.57 -5.80
CA TYR A 176 -3.95 -13.87 -6.12
C TYR A 176 -3.56 -14.95 -5.11
N LYS A 177 -2.26 -15.08 -4.84
CA LYS A 177 -1.71 -16.13 -3.98
C LYS A 177 -2.03 -15.94 -2.51
N LEU A 178 -1.94 -14.71 -2.01
CA LEU A 178 -2.03 -14.38 -0.58
C LEU A 178 -3.46 -14.01 -0.14
N LEU A 179 -4.34 -13.57 -1.05
CA LEU A 179 -5.70 -13.17 -0.70
C LEU A 179 -6.75 -14.03 -1.39
N LEU A 180 -6.76 -14.05 -2.73
CA LEU A 180 -7.85 -14.68 -3.48
C LEU A 180 -7.94 -16.19 -3.20
N ARG A 181 -6.82 -16.91 -3.35
CA ARG A 181 -6.78 -18.36 -3.16
C ARG A 181 -7.08 -18.79 -1.71
N PRO A 182 -6.45 -18.23 -0.66
CA PRO A 182 -6.73 -18.63 0.73
C PRO A 182 -8.17 -18.36 1.16
N VAL A 183 -8.71 -17.18 0.82
CA VAL A 183 -10.09 -16.82 1.16
C VAL A 183 -11.08 -17.72 0.43
N TYR A 184 -10.87 -17.98 -0.86
CA TYR A 184 -11.70 -18.91 -1.63
C TYR A 184 -11.71 -20.31 -1.01
N ILE A 185 -10.53 -20.88 -0.69
CA ILE A 185 -10.39 -22.21 -0.10
C ILE A 185 -11.14 -22.27 1.23
N HIS A 186 -10.96 -21.27 2.09
CA HIS A 186 -11.61 -21.22 3.39
C HIS A 186 -13.14 -21.12 3.27
N LEU A 187 -13.64 -20.22 2.41
CA LEU A 187 -15.08 -20.07 2.17
C LEU A 187 -15.70 -21.36 1.58
N LYS A 188 -14.99 -22.04 0.67
CA LYS A 188 -15.46 -23.25 0.00
C LYS A 188 -15.46 -24.49 0.89
N TYR A 189 -14.35 -24.76 1.58
CA TYR A 189 -14.16 -26.04 2.27
C TYR A 189 -14.48 -25.96 3.77
N VAL A 190 -14.22 -24.82 4.42
CA VAL A 190 -14.48 -24.65 5.87
C VAL A 190 -15.89 -24.11 6.11
N LEU A 191 -16.26 -23.00 5.46
CA LEU A 191 -17.59 -22.40 5.64
C LEU A 191 -18.67 -22.98 4.71
N LYS A 192 -18.28 -23.75 3.68
CA LYS A 192 -19.19 -24.41 2.73
C LYS A 192 -20.20 -23.46 2.07
N ILE A 193 -19.76 -22.27 1.70
CA ILE A 193 -20.61 -21.28 1.00
C ILE A 193 -20.82 -21.73 -0.45
N ASN A 194 -22.04 -21.57 -0.97
CA ASN A 194 -22.41 -22.01 -2.33
C ASN A 194 -21.58 -21.31 -3.43
N ASN A 195 -21.34 -20.00 -3.30
CA ASN A 195 -20.64 -19.19 -4.32
C ASN A 195 -19.42 -18.47 -3.72
N PRO A 196 -18.37 -19.19 -3.30
CA PRO A 196 -17.25 -18.62 -2.55
C PRO A 196 -16.42 -17.66 -3.42
N LEU A 197 -16.33 -17.90 -4.72
CA LEU A 197 -15.64 -17.03 -5.67
C LEU A 197 -16.35 -15.68 -5.83
N ILE A 198 -17.68 -15.69 -5.96
CA ILE A 198 -18.49 -14.47 -6.04
C ILE A 198 -18.34 -13.69 -4.73
N THR A 199 -18.47 -14.34 -3.57
CA THR A 199 -18.29 -13.69 -2.27
C THR A 199 -16.92 -13.03 -2.15
N THR A 200 -15.86 -13.71 -2.57
CA THR A 200 -14.49 -13.17 -2.52
C THR A 200 -14.33 -11.99 -3.47
N LEU A 201 -14.78 -12.13 -4.73
CA LEU A 201 -14.68 -11.05 -5.72
C LEU A 201 -15.49 -9.83 -5.32
N THR A 202 -16.71 -10.01 -4.83
CA THR A 202 -17.54 -8.91 -4.31
C THR A 202 -16.83 -8.18 -3.17
N GLY A 203 -16.21 -8.91 -2.24
CA GLY A 203 -15.43 -8.32 -1.16
C GLY A 203 -14.24 -7.49 -1.69
N ILE A 204 -13.49 -8.02 -2.66
CA ILE A 204 -12.39 -7.31 -3.33
C ILE A 204 -12.92 -6.06 -4.05
N SER A 205 -14.00 -6.18 -4.82
CA SER A 205 -14.58 -5.07 -5.58
C SER A 205 -15.08 -3.95 -4.69
N ILE A 206 -15.75 -4.27 -3.57
CA ILE A 206 -16.19 -3.27 -2.59
C ILE A 206 -14.96 -2.60 -1.96
N ALA A 207 -13.99 -3.37 -1.50
CA ALA A 207 -12.77 -2.83 -0.89
C ALA A 207 -11.98 -1.92 -1.87
N PHE A 208 -11.84 -2.34 -3.12
CA PHE A 208 -11.18 -1.56 -4.17
C PHE A 208 -11.92 -0.26 -4.49
N THR A 209 -13.24 -0.35 -4.71
CA THR A 209 -14.10 0.81 -4.96
C THR A 209 -14.03 1.79 -3.80
N SER A 210 -14.11 1.30 -2.56
CA SER A 210 -13.97 2.15 -1.38
C SER A 210 -12.60 2.83 -1.29
N ASN A 211 -11.51 2.19 -1.72
CA ASN A 211 -10.19 2.82 -1.74
C ASN A 211 -10.08 3.99 -2.73
N ILE A 212 -10.88 3.97 -3.80
CA ILE A 212 -10.95 5.06 -4.79
C ILE A 212 -11.77 6.23 -4.25
N TYR A 213 -12.94 5.94 -3.67
CA TYR A 213 -13.89 6.98 -3.28
C TYR A 213 -13.73 7.51 -1.86
N LEU A 214 -13.06 6.76 -0.96
CA LEU A 214 -12.80 7.27 0.38
C LEU A 214 -11.69 8.33 0.32
N PRO A 215 -11.98 9.57 0.77
CA PRO A 215 -10.98 10.63 0.75
C PRO A 215 -9.80 10.23 1.62
N ASN A 216 -8.59 10.41 1.09
CA ASN A 216 -7.40 10.23 1.90
C ASN A 216 -7.31 11.40 2.88
N PHE A 217 -7.72 11.21 4.13
CA PHE A 217 -7.67 12.26 5.15
C PHE A 217 -6.27 12.89 5.27
N PHE A 218 -5.24 12.11 4.98
CA PHE A 218 -3.84 12.51 5.06
C PHE A 218 -3.23 13.04 3.76
N SER A 219 -3.93 13.04 2.60
CA SER A 219 -3.29 13.44 1.32
C SER A 219 -2.75 14.86 1.34
N LYS A 220 -3.54 15.82 1.85
CA LYS A 220 -3.16 17.24 1.93
C LYS A 220 -1.97 17.50 2.86
N ALA A 221 -1.79 16.66 3.88
CA ALA A 221 -0.66 16.75 4.80
C ALA A 221 0.56 15.92 4.35
N MET A 222 0.36 15.01 3.38
CA MET A 222 1.38 14.11 2.89
C MET A 222 2.30 14.77 1.88
N ILE A 223 1.74 15.58 0.97
CA ILE A 223 2.50 16.27 -0.09
C ILE A 223 2.62 17.75 0.26
N ASN A 224 3.84 18.25 0.35
CA ASN A 224 4.10 19.67 0.43
C ASN A 224 4.08 20.28 -0.98
N GLU A 225 2.90 20.75 -1.38
CA GLU A 225 2.63 21.30 -2.71
C GLU A 225 3.60 22.44 -3.08
N LYS A 226 3.95 23.31 -2.13
CA LYS A 226 4.90 24.40 -2.35
C LYS A 226 6.29 23.87 -2.70
N SER A 227 6.77 22.88 -1.95
CA SER A 227 8.05 22.23 -2.23
C SER A 227 8.02 21.42 -3.52
N MET A 228 6.88 20.82 -3.88
CA MET A 228 6.73 20.11 -5.15
C MET A 228 6.79 21.06 -6.34
N CYS A 229 6.04 22.17 -6.29
CA CYS A 229 6.05 23.19 -7.33
C CYS A 229 7.42 23.84 -7.51
N SER A 230 8.14 24.15 -6.41
CA SER A 230 9.48 24.74 -6.52
C SER A 230 10.49 23.79 -7.17
N LEU A 231 10.36 22.48 -6.89
CA LEU A 231 11.24 21.47 -7.46
C LEU A 231 10.96 21.20 -8.94
N LEU A 232 9.68 21.23 -9.34
CA LEU A 232 9.27 21.22 -10.74
C LEU A 232 9.84 22.44 -11.50
N TYR A 233 9.76 23.63 -10.90
CA TYR A 233 10.33 24.85 -11.48
C TYR A 233 11.85 24.72 -11.67
N GLN A 234 12.59 24.28 -10.64
CA GLN A 234 14.04 24.09 -10.74
C GLN A 234 14.44 23.13 -11.85
N LYS A 235 13.67 22.05 -12.04
CA LYS A 235 13.94 21.06 -13.07
C LYS A 235 13.65 21.57 -14.48
N GLN A 236 12.56 22.34 -14.65
CA GLN A 236 12.15 22.87 -15.95
C GLN A 236 12.71 24.27 -16.21
N LYS A 237 13.60 24.77 -15.35
CA LYS A 237 14.05 26.17 -15.33
C LYS A 237 14.55 26.65 -16.69
N GLU A 238 15.42 25.89 -17.35
CA GLU A 238 15.94 26.25 -18.68
C GLU A 238 14.83 26.36 -19.74
N LYS A 239 13.89 25.41 -19.74
CA LYS A 239 12.77 25.39 -20.69
C LYS A 239 11.77 26.51 -20.41
N LEU A 240 11.51 26.82 -19.14
CA LEU A 240 10.59 27.88 -18.70
C LEU A 240 11.18 29.28 -18.95
N LEU A 241 12.49 29.46 -18.73
CA LEU A 241 13.21 30.69 -19.07
C LEU A 241 13.17 30.97 -20.57
N ASN A 242 13.29 29.93 -21.41
CA ASN A 242 13.14 30.07 -22.87
C ASN A 242 11.73 30.51 -23.31
N HIS A 243 10.72 30.33 -22.48
CA HIS A 243 9.33 30.79 -22.71
C HIS A 243 8.99 32.05 -21.89
N SER A 244 9.98 32.72 -21.29
CA SER A 244 9.82 33.93 -20.49
C SER A 244 8.87 33.76 -19.28
N ILE A 245 8.76 32.54 -18.73
CA ILE A 245 7.94 32.27 -17.54
C ILE A 245 8.80 32.51 -16.30
N THR A 246 8.42 33.50 -15.50
CA THR A 246 9.06 33.80 -14.22
C THR A 246 8.68 32.78 -13.14
N GLU A 247 9.56 32.61 -12.15
CA GLU A 247 9.34 31.72 -11.00
C GLU A 247 8.01 32.03 -10.29
N ASP A 248 7.75 33.30 -10.01
CA ASP A 248 6.52 33.73 -9.31
C ASP A 248 5.25 33.36 -10.08
N LYS A 249 5.27 33.52 -11.41
CA LYS A 249 4.13 33.19 -12.28
C LYS A 249 3.89 31.68 -12.31
N PHE A 250 4.95 30.89 -12.46
CA PHE A 250 4.86 29.42 -12.42
C PHE A 250 4.36 28.92 -11.06
N MET A 251 4.90 29.45 -9.97
CA MET A 251 4.51 29.05 -8.61
C MET A 251 3.05 29.40 -8.32
N PHE A 252 2.58 30.57 -8.75
CA PHE A 252 1.19 30.98 -8.62
C PHE A 252 0.24 30.04 -9.38
N ASP A 253 0.56 29.74 -10.65
CA ASP A 253 -0.27 28.86 -11.50
C ASP A 253 -0.28 27.41 -10.99
N CYS A 254 0.88 26.91 -10.53
CA CYS A 254 1.02 25.56 -9.96
C CYS A 254 0.19 25.38 -8.68
N LEU A 255 0.30 26.32 -7.74
CA LEU A 255 -0.45 26.29 -6.48
C LEU A 255 -1.96 26.53 -6.69
N ARG A 256 -2.34 27.31 -7.70
CA ARG A 256 -3.75 27.53 -8.05
C ARG A 256 -4.40 26.28 -8.64
N SER A 257 -3.69 25.57 -9.53
CA SER A 257 -4.16 24.30 -10.10
C SER A 257 -4.34 23.24 -9.01
N SER A 258 -3.44 23.22 -8.03
CA SER A 258 -3.49 22.31 -6.89
C SER A 258 -4.72 22.51 -5.99
N ASN A 259 -5.10 23.76 -5.72
CA ASN A 259 -6.25 24.10 -4.87
C ASN A 259 -7.62 23.91 -5.55
N SER A 260 -7.65 23.54 -6.83
CA SER A 260 -8.89 23.35 -7.62
C SER A 260 -9.32 21.89 -7.77
N GLN A 261 -8.61 20.96 -7.13
CA GLN A 261 -8.93 19.52 -7.03
C GLN A 261 -9.30 19.14 -5.58
#